data_AF-A0A4U0UGZ1-F1
#
_entry.id   AF-A0A4U0UGZ1-F1
#
_cell.length_a   1.000
_cell.length_b   1.000
_cell.length_c   1.000
_cell.angle_alpha   90.00
_cell.angle_beta   90.00
_cell.angle_gamma   90.00
#
_symmetry.space_group_name_H-M   'P 1'
#
loop_
_entity.id
_entity.type
_entity.pdbx_description
1 polymer ?
#
loop_
_entity_poly.entity_id
_entity_poly.type
_entity_poly.pdbx_seq_one_letter_code
_entity_poly.pdbx_strand_id
1 'polypeptide(L)'
;MAFGLAGSKAAGSMQYLDNGSWNKRLHPGFAVHDAFMCVALAEAGVVGASRILEGTSGFLKAYTPSESVSLERLVGGLGEEWGWLGSSLKPYPACRMTHAFIELSGDMQTARAKGSTVSPDDIGSVELRMSPANYILVGDPTPNKRHPTNVIDAQFSAYFQLTDKISVKTDESMSGFGAKMSVQWIDGQLDSKEQQFPLGETEHPFTRDKVEEKFMALAVPR
;
A
#
# COMPACT_ATOMS: atom_id res chain seq x y z
N MET A 1 4.77 30.11 12.93
CA MET A 1 5.15 29.07 11.94
C MET A 1 4.51 27.74 12.32
N ALA A 2 3.54 27.25 11.53
CA ALA A 2 2.76 26.05 11.85
C ALA A 2 3.59 24.75 11.83
N PHE A 3 4.56 24.62 10.91
CA PHE A 3 5.44 23.44 10.84
C PHE A 3 6.18 23.16 12.16
N GLY A 4 6.61 24.22 12.86
CA GLY A 4 7.30 24.08 14.14
C GLY A 4 6.47 23.42 15.22
N LEU A 5 5.14 23.59 15.17
CA LEU A 5 4.19 22.91 16.04
C LEU A 5 3.87 21.50 15.52
N ALA A 6 3.67 21.37 14.21
CA ALA A 6 3.33 20.10 13.56
C ALA A 6 4.42 19.03 13.74
N GLY A 7 5.69 19.42 13.79
CA GLY A 7 6.78 18.46 14.04
C GLY A 7 6.66 17.74 15.39
N SER A 8 6.10 18.38 16.43
CA SER A 8 5.82 17.75 17.73
C SER A 8 4.57 16.85 17.71
N LYS A 9 3.78 16.90 16.64
CA LYS A 9 2.59 16.06 16.42
C LYS A 9 2.83 14.90 15.46
N ALA A 10 3.94 14.95 14.71
CA ALA A 10 4.27 13.92 13.72
C ALA A 10 4.48 12.55 14.41
N ALA A 11 3.54 11.63 14.18
CA ALA A 11 3.53 10.27 14.70
C ALA A 11 2.68 9.35 13.80
N GLY A 12 2.73 8.03 14.06
CA GLY A 12 1.94 7.05 13.33
C GLY A 12 2.58 5.67 13.35
N SER A 13 2.35 4.90 14.42
CA SER A 13 2.95 3.58 14.58
C SER A 13 2.35 2.55 13.63
N MET A 14 3.18 1.67 13.06
CA MET A 14 2.72 0.50 12.29
C MET A 14 2.24 -0.67 13.17
N GLN A 15 2.21 -0.51 14.50
CA GLN A 15 1.76 -1.54 15.44
C GLN A 15 0.33 -2.03 15.18
N TYR A 16 -0.49 -1.27 14.44
CA TYR A 16 -1.81 -1.72 14.01
C TYR A 16 -1.79 -3.03 13.19
N LEU A 17 -0.64 -3.41 12.60
CA LEU A 17 -0.48 -4.65 11.85
C LEU A 17 -0.57 -5.90 12.74
N ASP A 18 -0.30 -5.76 14.03
CA ASP A 18 -0.26 -6.86 14.99
C ASP A 18 -1.66 -7.42 15.28
N ASN A 19 -2.68 -6.56 15.32
CA ASN A 19 -4.04 -6.93 15.70
C ASN A 19 -5.13 -6.32 14.81
N GLY A 20 -4.78 -5.78 13.64
CA GLY A 20 -5.74 -5.14 12.74
C GLY A 20 -6.39 -3.90 13.35
N SER A 21 -5.68 -3.16 14.20
CA SER A 21 -6.27 -2.03 14.91
C SER A 21 -6.68 -0.88 13.97
N TRP A 22 -7.82 -0.27 14.28
CA TRP A 22 -8.45 0.73 13.43
C TRP A 22 -7.75 2.09 13.45
N ASN A 23 -6.76 2.28 14.32
CA ASN A 23 -5.92 3.49 14.29
C ASN A 23 -5.25 3.68 12.92
N LYS A 24 -5.00 2.62 12.14
CA LYS A 24 -4.58 2.77 10.72
C LYS A 24 -5.50 3.71 9.92
N ARG A 25 -6.82 3.57 10.07
CA ARG A 25 -7.80 4.42 9.39
C ARG A 25 -7.88 5.82 10.00
N LEU A 26 -7.62 5.93 11.30
CA LEU A 26 -7.66 7.20 12.02
C LEU A 26 -6.42 8.06 11.79
N HIS A 27 -5.25 7.47 11.51
CA HIS A 27 -4.00 8.22 11.27
C HIS A 27 -4.13 9.40 10.29
N PRO A 28 -4.69 9.26 9.07
CA PRO A 28 -4.89 10.41 8.19
C PRO A 28 -5.85 11.46 8.78
N GLY A 29 -6.88 11.03 9.52
CA GLY A 29 -7.79 11.94 10.22
C GLY A 29 -7.08 12.74 11.33
N PHE A 30 -6.22 12.08 12.11
CA PHE A 30 -5.38 12.73 13.12
C PHE A 30 -4.42 13.73 12.49
N ALA A 31 -3.78 13.38 11.37
CA ALA A 31 -2.88 14.28 10.66
C ALA A 31 -3.59 15.56 10.19
N VAL A 32 -4.80 15.44 9.62
CA VAL A 32 -5.60 16.60 9.19
C VAL A 32 -6.04 17.44 10.40
N HIS A 33 -6.53 16.80 11.46
CA HIS A 33 -6.91 17.48 12.70
C HIS A 33 -5.75 18.29 13.29
N ASP A 34 -4.58 17.66 13.46
CA ASP A 34 -3.41 18.33 14.03
C ASP A 34 -2.92 19.48 13.14
N ALA A 35 -3.01 19.35 11.81
CA ALA A 35 -2.67 20.43 10.89
C ALA A 35 -3.54 21.68 11.12
N PHE A 36 -4.87 21.53 11.21
CA PHE A 36 -5.78 22.65 11.51
C PHE A 36 -5.44 23.30 12.85
N MET A 37 -5.19 22.50 13.88
CA MET A 37 -4.81 23.03 15.20
C MET A 37 -3.48 23.79 15.17
N CYS A 38 -2.45 23.24 14.51
CA CYS A 38 -1.14 23.88 14.41
C CYS A 38 -1.17 25.18 13.61
N VAL A 39 -1.97 25.24 12.53
CA VAL A 39 -2.16 26.48 11.76
C VAL A 39 -2.86 27.54 12.61
N ALA A 40 -3.99 27.20 13.23
CA ALA A 40 -4.75 28.14 14.06
C ALA A 40 -3.91 28.69 15.23
N LEU A 41 -3.14 27.84 15.90
CA LEU A 41 -2.24 28.27 16.98
C LEU A 41 -1.13 29.21 16.45
N ALA A 42 -0.55 28.90 15.30
CA ALA A 42 0.47 29.75 14.69
C ALA A 42 -0.09 31.12 14.28
N GLU A 43 -1.32 31.17 13.75
CA GLU A 43 -2.04 32.40 13.41
C GLU A 43 -2.38 33.24 14.65
N ALA A 44 -2.68 32.58 15.77
CA ALA A 44 -2.88 33.22 17.08
C ALA A 44 -1.57 33.68 17.75
N GLY A 45 -0.42 33.52 17.11
CA GLY A 45 0.88 34.00 17.61
C GLY A 45 1.66 33.00 18.46
N VAL A 46 1.24 31.72 18.53
CA VAL A 46 2.03 30.69 19.20
C VAL A 46 3.33 30.43 18.43
N VAL A 47 4.45 30.46 19.16
CA VAL A 47 5.79 30.26 18.60
C VAL A 47 6.11 28.76 18.53
N GLY A 48 6.28 28.25 17.31
CA GLY A 48 6.79 26.90 17.05
C GLY A 48 8.29 26.87 16.77
N ALA A 49 8.92 25.70 16.87
CA ALA A 49 10.35 25.52 16.59
C ALA A 49 10.73 25.99 15.17
N SER A 50 11.69 26.91 15.07
CA SER A 50 12.03 27.58 13.79
C SER A 50 12.82 26.71 12.82
N ARG A 51 13.48 25.67 13.32
CA ARG A 51 14.29 24.72 12.55
C ARG A 51 13.82 23.29 12.75
N ILE A 52 12.51 23.09 12.68
CA ILE A 52 11.90 21.79 13.00
C ILE A 52 12.26 20.68 12.00
N LEU A 53 12.66 20.99 10.77
CA LEU A 53 13.04 19.96 9.80
C LEU A 53 14.50 19.54 10.01
N GLU A 54 15.43 20.50 10.02
CA GLU A 54 16.88 20.29 9.93
C GLU A 54 17.68 20.69 11.18
N GLY A 55 17.02 21.14 12.25
CA GLY A 55 17.63 21.47 13.54
C GLY A 55 18.29 20.27 14.24
N THR A 56 18.99 20.51 15.34
CA THR A 56 19.68 19.47 16.13
C THR A 56 18.74 18.38 16.64
N SER A 57 17.51 18.74 16.99
CA SER A 57 16.42 17.83 17.34
C SER A 57 15.30 17.85 16.30
N GLY A 58 15.63 18.15 15.04
CA GLY A 58 14.69 18.27 13.95
C GLY A 58 14.17 16.91 13.44
N PHE A 59 13.05 16.95 12.73
CA PHE A 59 12.34 15.81 12.16
C PHE A 59 13.24 14.91 11.34
N LEU A 60 14.09 15.47 10.47
CA LEU A 60 14.97 14.69 9.61
C LEU A 60 15.96 13.85 10.41
N LYS A 61 16.51 14.39 11.50
CA LYS A 61 17.41 13.65 12.40
C LYS A 61 16.68 12.62 13.25
N ALA A 62 15.42 12.90 13.61
CA ALA A 62 14.62 12.00 14.43
C ALA A 62 14.07 10.79 13.66
N TYR A 63 13.75 10.95 12.37
CA TYR A 63 13.01 9.96 11.58
C TYR A 63 13.77 9.39 10.36
N THR A 64 15.00 9.83 10.10
CA THR A 64 15.82 9.29 9.01
C THR A 64 16.97 8.46 9.58
N PRO A 65 17.15 7.20 9.16
CA PRO A 65 18.29 6.39 9.61
C PRO A 65 19.63 6.81 8.96
N SER A 66 19.57 7.61 7.89
CA SER A 66 20.75 8.11 7.17
C SER A 66 21.32 9.35 7.85
N GLU A 67 22.64 9.35 8.05
CA GLU A 67 23.38 10.56 8.48
C GLU A 67 23.47 11.61 7.36
N SER A 68 23.40 11.17 6.10
CA SER A 68 23.38 12.05 4.94
C SER A 68 21.94 12.37 4.56
N VAL A 69 21.54 13.63 4.73
CA VAL A 69 20.22 14.15 4.33
C VAL A 69 20.43 15.30 3.35
N SER A 70 19.87 15.18 2.14
CA SER A 70 19.87 16.26 1.15
C SER A 70 18.64 17.13 1.33
N LEU A 71 18.83 18.35 1.85
CA LEU A 71 17.77 19.34 2.00
C LEU A 71 17.24 19.84 0.65
N GLU A 72 18.07 19.79 -0.39
CA GLU A 72 17.69 20.15 -1.77
C GLU A 72 16.49 19.32 -2.23
N ARG A 73 16.39 18.05 -1.81
CA ARG A 73 15.25 17.18 -2.15
C ARG A 73 13.92 17.63 -1.55
N LEU A 74 13.91 18.53 -0.55
CA LEU A 74 12.68 19.07 0.03
C LEU A 74 12.10 20.22 -0.80
N VAL A 75 12.94 20.92 -1.55
CA VAL A 75 12.59 22.18 -2.23
C VAL A 75 12.82 22.14 -3.74
N GLY A 76 13.56 21.16 -4.24
CA GLY A 76 13.81 20.95 -5.66
C GLY A 76 12.50 20.72 -6.41
N GLY A 77 12.34 21.41 -7.54
CA GLY A 77 11.15 21.34 -8.38
C GLY A 77 9.90 22.03 -7.82
N LEU A 78 9.97 22.75 -6.68
CA LEU A 78 8.82 23.48 -6.16
C LEU A 78 8.33 24.53 -7.17
N GLY A 79 7.04 24.45 -7.53
CA GLY A 79 6.41 25.33 -8.52
C GLY A 79 6.54 24.84 -9.97
N GLU A 80 7.37 23.84 -10.22
CA GLU A 80 7.61 23.25 -11.56
C GLU A 80 7.07 21.82 -11.65
N GLU A 81 7.29 21.02 -10.60
CA GLU A 81 6.91 19.62 -10.52
C GLU A 81 5.77 19.39 -9.53
N TRP A 82 4.73 18.69 -9.98
CA TRP A 82 3.55 18.35 -9.17
C TRP A 82 3.52 16.86 -8.86
N GLY A 83 4.14 16.46 -7.74
CA GLY A 83 4.26 15.04 -7.35
C GLY A 83 2.93 14.28 -7.22
N TRP A 84 1.82 14.98 -6.98
CA TRP A 84 0.48 14.38 -6.96
C TRP A 84 0.11 13.71 -8.30
N LEU A 85 0.58 14.25 -9.43
CA LEU A 85 0.28 13.70 -10.75
C LEU A 85 0.88 12.30 -10.97
N GLY A 86 1.91 11.92 -10.20
CA GLY A 86 2.47 10.58 -10.18
C GLY A 86 1.86 9.65 -9.13
N SER A 87 0.80 10.07 -8.42
CA SER A 87 0.14 9.23 -7.41
C SER A 87 -0.79 8.21 -8.05
N SER A 88 -0.77 6.98 -7.55
CA SER A 88 -1.61 5.89 -8.06
C SER A 88 -3.01 5.88 -7.44
N LEU A 89 -4.01 5.53 -8.25
CA LEU A 89 -5.34 5.20 -7.78
C LEU A 89 -5.47 3.69 -7.62
N LYS A 90 -5.87 3.27 -6.42
CA LYS A 90 -6.05 1.86 -6.06
C LYS A 90 -7.29 1.26 -6.73
N PRO A 91 -7.20 0.21 -7.56
CA PRO A 91 -8.38 -0.47 -8.09
C PRO A 91 -9.12 -1.24 -6.99
N TYR A 92 -8.37 -1.93 -6.14
CA TYR A 92 -8.91 -2.82 -5.11
C TYR A 92 -8.83 -2.18 -3.70
N PRO A 93 -9.81 -2.44 -2.81
CA PRO A 93 -9.82 -1.95 -1.43
C PRO A 93 -8.86 -2.75 -0.52
N ALA A 94 -7.62 -2.95 -0.97
CA ALA A 94 -6.57 -3.73 -0.31
C ALA A 94 -5.26 -2.93 -0.19
N CYS A 95 -4.31 -3.47 0.58
CA CYS A 95 -2.95 -2.95 0.62
C CYS A 95 -2.32 -2.96 -0.78
N ARG A 96 -1.53 -1.93 -1.14
CA ARG A 96 -0.99 -1.79 -2.51
C ARG A 96 -0.14 -3.01 -2.91
N MET A 97 0.58 -3.59 -1.95
CA MET A 97 1.49 -4.71 -2.15
C MET A 97 0.84 -6.00 -2.68
N THR A 98 -0.48 -6.12 -2.63
CA THR A 98 -1.20 -7.30 -3.16
C THR A 98 -1.87 -7.07 -4.50
N HIS A 99 -1.89 -5.84 -5.01
CA HIS A 99 -2.69 -5.49 -6.19
C HIS A 99 -2.26 -6.25 -7.44
N ALA A 100 -0.95 -6.39 -7.65
CA ALA A 100 -0.41 -7.14 -8.77
C ALA A 100 -0.82 -8.62 -8.71
N PHE A 101 -0.89 -9.23 -7.52
CA PHE A 101 -1.34 -10.61 -7.37
C PHE A 101 -2.84 -10.77 -7.63
N ILE A 102 -3.66 -9.83 -7.18
CA ILE A 102 -5.11 -9.83 -7.47
C ILE A 102 -5.32 -9.78 -9.00
N GLU A 103 -4.60 -8.88 -9.68
CA GLU A 103 -4.64 -8.74 -11.13
C GLU A 103 -4.21 -10.03 -11.85
N LEU A 104 -3.01 -10.54 -11.52
CA LEU A 104 -2.50 -11.79 -12.07
C LEU A 104 -3.46 -12.96 -11.83
N SER A 105 -4.15 -13.01 -10.69
CA SER A 105 -5.08 -14.10 -10.38
C SER A 105 -6.30 -14.09 -11.30
N GLY A 106 -6.88 -12.92 -11.55
CA GLY A 106 -7.99 -12.77 -12.50
C GLY A 106 -7.57 -13.09 -13.93
N ASP A 107 -6.37 -12.68 -14.33
CA ASP A 107 -5.82 -12.97 -15.65
C ASP A 107 -5.56 -14.46 -15.86
N MET A 108 -4.98 -15.14 -14.87
CA MET A 108 -4.72 -16.58 -14.92
C MET A 108 -6.02 -17.38 -14.89
N GLN A 109 -7.00 -16.96 -14.08
CA GLN A 109 -8.33 -17.55 -14.09
C GLN A 109 -8.99 -17.43 -15.47
N THR A 110 -8.97 -16.23 -16.06
CA THR A 110 -9.56 -15.97 -17.40
C THR A 110 -8.87 -16.78 -18.49
N ALA A 111 -7.53 -16.86 -18.46
CA ALA A 111 -6.76 -17.65 -19.43
C ALA A 111 -7.04 -19.15 -19.31
N ARG A 112 -7.18 -19.66 -18.07
CA ARG A 112 -7.45 -21.07 -17.80
C ARG A 112 -8.88 -21.48 -18.17
N ALA A 113 -9.86 -20.60 -17.90
CA ALA A 113 -11.28 -20.83 -18.15
C ALA A 113 -11.56 -21.36 -19.56
N LYS A 114 -10.93 -20.80 -20.61
CA LYS A 114 -11.18 -21.15 -22.04
C LYS A 114 -12.68 -21.24 -22.40
N GLY A 115 -13.53 -20.42 -21.75
CA GLY A 115 -14.98 -20.43 -21.93
C GLY A 115 -15.78 -21.27 -20.92
N SER A 116 -15.11 -21.92 -19.96
CA SER A 116 -15.68 -22.67 -18.84
C SER A 116 -15.36 -22.00 -17.50
N THR A 117 -16.01 -22.43 -16.41
CA THR A 117 -15.71 -21.91 -15.05
C THR A 117 -14.49 -22.64 -14.48
N VAL A 118 -13.56 -21.90 -13.88
CA VAL A 118 -12.47 -22.46 -13.06
C VAL A 118 -12.95 -22.51 -11.60
N SER A 119 -12.96 -23.71 -11.01
CA SER A 119 -13.28 -23.91 -9.60
C SER A 119 -12.04 -23.65 -8.73
N PRO A 120 -12.20 -23.14 -7.50
CA PRO A 120 -11.13 -23.15 -6.50
C PRO A 120 -10.54 -24.55 -6.25
N ASP A 121 -11.31 -25.61 -6.50
CA ASP A 121 -10.86 -27.00 -6.37
C ASP A 121 -9.87 -27.42 -7.46
N ASP A 122 -9.84 -26.73 -8.61
CA ASP A 122 -8.89 -26.99 -9.69
C ASP A 122 -7.47 -26.53 -9.34
N ILE A 123 -7.34 -25.65 -8.33
CA ILE A 123 -6.07 -25.11 -7.85
C ILE A 123 -5.44 -26.13 -6.88
N GLY A 124 -4.24 -26.60 -7.20
CA GLY A 124 -3.43 -27.42 -6.31
C GLY A 124 -2.65 -26.56 -5.29
N SER A 125 -1.88 -25.60 -5.79
CA SER A 125 -1.18 -24.63 -4.95
C SER A 125 -0.86 -23.34 -5.71
N VAL A 126 -0.60 -22.26 -4.97
CA VAL A 126 -0.15 -20.98 -5.51
C VAL A 126 1.13 -20.55 -4.80
N GLU A 127 2.15 -20.16 -5.55
CA GLU A 127 3.36 -19.53 -5.01
C GLU A 127 3.39 -18.05 -5.39
N LEU A 128 3.58 -17.19 -4.39
CA LEU A 128 3.78 -15.76 -4.56
C LEU A 128 5.23 -15.41 -4.26
N ARG A 129 5.87 -14.58 -5.08
CA ARG A 129 7.15 -13.95 -4.78
C ARG A 129 7.05 -12.43 -4.85
N MET A 130 7.56 -11.77 -3.82
CA MET A 130 7.54 -10.31 -3.67
C MET A 130 8.80 -9.82 -2.97
N SER A 131 9.03 -8.50 -2.98
CA SER A 131 10.16 -7.91 -2.25
C SER A 131 10.07 -8.17 -0.72
N PRO A 132 11.19 -8.21 0.01
CA PRO A 132 11.18 -8.37 1.47
C PRO A 132 10.31 -7.35 2.21
N ALA A 133 10.30 -6.09 1.74
CA ALA A 133 9.48 -5.03 2.33
C ALA A 133 7.97 -5.32 2.17
N ASN A 134 7.56 -5.82 1.00
CA ASN A 134 6.16 -6.18 0.75
C ASN A 134 5.77 -7.41 1.57
N TYR A 135 6.67 -8.39 1.69
CA TYR A 135 6.45 -9.60 2.49
C TYR A 135 6.08 -9.28 3.93
N ILE A 136 6.84 -8.40 4.59
CA ILE A 136 6.57 -8.01 5.99
C ILE A 136 5.13 -7.49 6.15
N LEU A 137 4.62 -6.75 5.17
CA LEU A 137 3.33 -6.08 5.27
C LEU A 137 2.16 -6.99 4.94
N VAL A 138 2.27 -7.88 3.94
CA VAL A 138 1.11 -8.66 3.44
C VAL A 138 1.37 -10.16 3.27
N GLY A 139 2.63 -10.57 3.22
CA GLY A 139 3.05 -11.93 2.90
C GLY A 139 3.44 -12.80 4.09
N ASP A 140 3.81 -12.18 5.23
CA ASP A 140 4.18 -12.90 6.45
C ASP A 140 3.00 -13.73 6.99
N PRO A 141 3.14 -15.05 7.22
CA PRO A 141 2.07 -15.95 7.64
C PRO A 141 1.62 -15.80 9.11
N THR A 142 1.47 -14.58 9.62
CA THR A 142 0.99 -14.34 11.00
C THR A 142 -0.44 -14.87 11.18
N PRO A 143 -0.85 -15.24 12.41
CA PRO A 143 -2.19 -15.78 12.66
C PRO A 143 -3.33 -14.90 12.13
N ASN A 144 -3.25 -13.59 12.34
CA ASN A 144 -4.25 -12.63 11.88
C ASN A 144 -4.24 -12.42 10.35
N LYS A 145 -3.11 -12.64 9.66
CA LYS A 145 -3.09 -12.61 8.19
C LYS A 145 -3.62 -13.90 7.58
N ARG A 146 -3.32 -15.07 8.15
CA ARG A 146 -3.90 -16.35 7.68
C ARG A 146 -5.41 -16.43 7.94
N HIS A 147 -5.84 -15.90 9.09
CA HIS A 147 -7.25 -15.93 9.50
C HIS A 147 -7.71 -14.54 9.98
N PRO A 148 -7.91 -13.58 9.06
CA PRO A 148 -8.38 -12.25 9.42
C PRO A 148 -9.70 -12.30 10.18
N THR A 149 -9.77 -11.57 11.28
CA THR A 149 -11.01 -11.45 12.09
C THR A 149 -11.66 -10.08 11.97
N ASN A 150 -10.98 -9.14 11.31
CA ASN A 150 -11.49 -7.80 11.07
C ASN A 150 -11.04 -7.28 9.68
N VAL A 151 -11.62 -6.15 9.30
CA VAL A 151 -11.40 -5.54 7.98
C VAL A 151 -9.97 -5.05 7.75
N ILE A 152 -9.24 -4.64 8.80
CA ILE A 152 -7.87 -4.18 8.63
C ILE A 152 -6.97 -5.39 8.35
N ASP A 153 -7.08 -6.45 9.13
CA ASP A 153 -6.34 -7.70 8.86
C ASP A 153 -6.58 -8.19 7.43
N ALA A 154 -7.85 -8.20 6.99
CA ALA A 154 -8.22 -8.61 5.64
C ALA A 154 -7.57 -7.74 4.56
N GLN A 155 -7.43 -6.42 4.79
CA GLN A 155 -6.78 -5.49 3.87
C GLN A 155 -5.26 -5.66 3.78
N PHE A 156 -4.62 -6.30 4.76
CA PHE A 156 -3.18 -6.56 4.84
C PHE A 156 -2.84 -8.06 4.77
N SER A 157 -3.69 -8.87 4.15
CA SER A 157 -3.50 -10.32 4.03
C SER A 157 -3.55 -10.78 2.56
N ALA A 158 -2.42 -11.28 2.04
CA ALA A 158 -2.41 -11.96 0.75
C ALA A 158 -3.24 -13.26 0.77
N TYR A 159 -3.33 -13.94 1.91
CA TYR A 159 -4.09 -15.18 2.09
C TYR A 159 -5.59 -14.97 1.92
N PHE A 160 -6.14 -13.92 2.55
CA PHE A 160 -7.56 -13.60 2.44
C PHE A 160 -7.94 -13.05 1.06
N GLN A 161 -7.04 -12.29 0.45
CA GLN A 161 -7.32 -11.61 -0.82
C GLN A 161 -7.21 -12.51 -2.04
N LEU A 162 -6.60 -13.70 -1.90
CA LEU A 162 -6.36 -14.64 -3.00
C LEU A 162 -6.99 -16.01 -2.68
N THR A 163 -6.27 -16.86 -1.95
CA THR A 163 -6.71 -18.21 -1.57
C THR A 163 -5.95 -18.67 -0.33
N ASP A 164 -6.42 -19.74 0.30
CA ASP A 164 -5.74 -20.42 1.40
C ASP A 164 -4.63 -21.37 0.92
N LYS A 165 -4.65 -21.77 -0.37
CA LYS A 165 -3.66 -22.67 -1.00
C LYS A 165 -2.35 -21.98 -1.39
N ILE A 166 -1.98 -20.87 -0.72
CA ILE A 166 -0.79 -20.08 -1.08
C ILE A 166 0.42 -20.39 -0.21
N SER A 167 1.59 -20.26 -0.83
CA SER A 167 2.87 -20.03 -0.17
C SER A 167 3.43 -18.68 -0.62
N VAL A 168 4.05 -17.94 0.28
CA VAL A 168 4.64 -16.63 -0.03
C VAL A 168 6.12 -16.67 0.26
N LYS A 169 6.93 -16.20 -0.68
CA LYS A 169 8.39 -16.14 -0.59
C LYS A 169 8.88 -14.72 -0.87
N THR A 170 10.00 -14.37 -0.26
CA THR A 170 10.73 -13.16 -0.62
C THR A 170 11.58 -13.41 -1.88
N ASP A 171 11.76 -12.37 -2.67
CA ASP A 171 12.70 -12.32 -3.79
C ASP A 171 13.47 -11.00 -3.71
N GLU A 172 14.75 -11.08 -3.33
CA GLU A 172 15.64 -9.93 -3.13
C GLU A 172 15.91 -9.15 -4.43
N SER A 173 15.69 -9.77 -5.59
CA SER A 173 15.83 -9.08 -6.88
C SER A 173 14.66 -8.14 -7.17
N MET A 174 13.55 -8.28 -6.44
CA MET A 174 12.33 -7.51 -6.67
C MET A 174 12.31 -6.22 -5.85
N SER A 175 11.78 -5.17 -6.47
CA SER A 175 11.60 -3.85 -5.83
C SER A 175 10.24 -3.26 -6.20
N GLY A 176 9.86 -2.18 -5.50
CA GLY A 176 8.57 -1.52 -5.70
C GLY A 176 7.39 -2.45 -5.41
N PHE A 177 6.40 -2.44 -6.29
CA PHE A 177 5.15 -3.22 -6.16
C PHE A 177 5.08 -4.42 -7.11
N GLY A 178 6.22 -4.86 -7.64
CA GLY A 178 6.27 -6.02 -8.53
C GLY A 178 5.85 -7.32 -7.84
N ALA A 179 5.33 -8.26 -8.63
CA ALA A 179 4.86 -9.57 -8.20
C ALA A 179 5.22 -10.67 -9.21
N LYS A 180 5.65 -11.84 -8.72
CA LYS A 180 5.70 -13.08 -9.52
C LYS A 180 4.77 -14.11 -8.89
N MET A 181 3.93 -14.73 -9.69
CA MET A 181 2.95 -15.71 -9.22
C MET A 181 3.00 -16.97 -10.08
N SER A 182 2.97 -18.12 -9.41
CA SER A 182 2.84 -19.41 -10.06
C SER A 182 1.63 -20.16 -9.51
N VAL A 183 0.85 -20.79 -10.38
CA VAL A 183 -0.30 -21.62 -10.02
C VAL A 183 -0.03 -23.03 -10.51
N GLN A 184 0.04 -23.97 -9.57
CA GLN A 184 0.05 -25.41 -9.84
C GLN A 184 -1.39 -25.90 -9.82
N TRP A 185 -1.87 -26.40 -10.95
CA TRP A 185 -3.21 -26.97 -11.09
C TRP A 185 -3.22 -28.45 -10.70
N ILE A 186 -4.39 -28.96 -10.33
CA ILE A 186 -4.60 -30.37 -9.95
C ILE A 186 -4.31 -31.35 -11.11
N ASP A 187 -4.48 -30.90 -12.36
CA ASP A 187 -4.15 -31.70 -13.56
C ASP A 187 -2.65 -31.77 -13.86
N GLY A 188 -1.81 -31.16 -13.02
CA GLY A 188 -0.36 -31.13 -13.16
C GLY A 188 0.18 -29.94 -13.98
N GLN A 189 -0.67 -29.13 -14.62
CA GLN A 189 -0.21 -27.92 -15.31
C GLN A 189 0.36 -26.90 -14.32
N LEU A 190 1.43 -26.21 -14.72
CA LEU A 190 2.00 -25.08 -14.01
C LEU A 190 1.95 -23.83 -14.89
N ASP A 191 1.29 -22.78 -14.41
CA ASP A 191 1.32 -21.47 -15.06
C ASP A 191 2.08 -20.48 -14.18
N SER A 192 2.93 -19.65 -14.78
CA SER A 192 3.69 -18.60 -14.09
C SER A 192 3.53 -17.27 -14.81
N LYS A 193 3.33 -16.19 -14.05
CA LYS A 193 3.29 -14.81 -14.55
C LYS A 193 4.03 -13.86 -13.63
N GLU A 194 4.46 -12.74 -14.21
CA GLU A 194 5.10 -11.64 -13.51
C GLU A 194 4.44 -10.33 -13.91
N GLN A 195 4.29 -9.41 -12.95
CA GLN A 195 3.76 -8.07 -13.15
C GLN A 195 4.64 -7.09 -12.37
N GLN A 196 5.36 -6.22 -13.09
CA GLN A 196 6.22 -5.23 -12.46
C GLN A 196 5.43 -4.02 -11.91
N PHE A 197 4.41 -3.58 -12.66
CA PHE A 197 3.63 -2.37 -12.36
C PHE A 197 2.14 -2.71 -12.22
N PRO A 198 1.59 -2.83 -11.00
CA PRO A 198 0.16 -3.12 -10.83
C PRO A 198 -0.72 -2.01 -11.41
N LEU A 199 -1.94 -2.38 -11.80
CA LEU A 199 -2.94 -1.42 -12.25
C LEU A 199 -3.06 -0.21 -11.29
N GLY A 200 -2.97 0.98 -11.86
CA GLY A 200 -2.93 2.27 -11.17
C GLY A 200 -1.55 2.92 -11.11
N GLU A 201 -0.45 2.20 -11.40
CA GLU A 201 0.86 2.84 -11.61
C GLU A 201 0.85 3.64 -12.93
N THR A 202 1.80 4.58 -13.10
CA THR A 202 1.87 5.42 -14.31
C THR A 202 2.08 4.58 -15.58
N GLU A 203 2.86 3.50 -15.46
CA GLU A 203 3.17 2.54 -16.51
C GLU A 203 1.99 1.61 -16.83
N HIS A 204 1.06 1.43 -15.88
CA HIS A 204 -0.16 0.65 -16.05
C HIS A 204 -1.37 1.40 -15.48
N PRO A 205 -1.85 2.46 -16.16
CA PRO A 205 -2.73 3.44 -15.56
C PRO A 205 -4.16 2.91 -15.31
N PHE A 206 -4.73 3.31 -14.18
CA PHE A 206 -6.16 3.14 -13.91
C PHE A 206 -6.92 4.26 -14.62
N THR A 207 -7.49 3.93 -15.79
CA THR A 207 -8.07 4.90 -16.72
C THR A 207 -9.22 5.69 -16.10
N ARG A 208 -9.47 6.89 -16.64
CA ARG A 208 -10.56 7.77 -16.18
C ARG A 208 -11.91 7.07 -16.14
N ASP A 209 -12.27 6.32 -17.19
CA ASP A 209 -13.55 5.61 -17.25
C ASP A 209 -13.69 4.59 -16.10
N LYS A 210 -12.60 3.89 -15.74
CA LYS A 210 -12.57 2.97 -14.59
C LYS A 210 -12.68 3.71 -13.25
N VAL A 211 -12.11 4.91 -13.15
CA VAL A 211 -12.26 5.78 -11.97
C VAL A 211 -13.71 6.22 -11.81
N GLU A 212 -14.35 6.64 -12.90
CA GLU A 212 -15.75 7.06 -12.91
C GLU A 212 -16.68 5.88 -12.56
N GLU A 213 -16.46 4.71 -13.17
CA GLU A 213 -17.18 3.47 -12.83
C GLU A 213 -17.04 3.14 -11.34
N LYS A 214 -15.80 3.15 -10.82
CA LYS A 214 -15.52 2.90 -9.41
C LYS A 214 -16.22 3.91 -8.50
N PHE A 215 -16.17 5.19 -8.85
CA PHE A 215 -16.83 6.24 -8.07
C PHE A 215 -18.34 5.99 -8.01
N MET A 216 -18.97 5.71 -9.15
CA MET A 216 -20.41 5.46 -9.21
C MET A 216 -20.81 4.19 -8.45
N ALA A 217 -19.99 3.14 -8.48
CA ALA A 217 -20.22 1.93 -7.68
C ALA A 217 -20.20 2.18 -6.16
N LEU A 218 -19.46 3.20 -5.70
CA LEU A 218 -19.41 3.59 -4.28
C LEU A 218 -20.51 4.59 -3.90
N ALA A 219 -20.87 5.50 -4.82
CA ALA A 219 -21.87 6.54 -4.58
C ALA A 219 -23.31 6.01 -4.68
N VAL A 220 -23.54 5.02 -5.55
CA VAL A 220 -24.83 4.36 -5.75
C VAL A 220 -24.62 2.85 -5.63
N PRO A 221 -24.58 2.31 -4.40
CA PRO A 221 -24.38 0.89 -4.17
C PRO A 221 -25.51 0.09 -4.85
N ARG A 222 -25.12 -0.94 -5.61
CA ARG A 222 -26.06 -1.90 -6.21
C ARG A 222 -26.48 -2.98 -5.22
#